data_AF-A0A2N1MVR8-F1
#
_entry.id   AF-A0A2N1MVR8-F1
#
_cell.length_a   1.000
_cell.length_b   1.000
_cell.length_c   1.000
_cell.angle_alpha   90.00
_cell.angle_beta   90.00
_cell.angle_gamma   90.00
#
_symmetry.space_group_name_H-M   'P 1'
#
loop_
_entity.id
_entity.type
_entity.pdbx_description
1 polymer ?
#
loop_
_entity_poly.entity_id
_entity_poly.type
_entity_poly.pdbx_seq_one_letter_code
_entity_poly.pdbx_strand_id
1 'polypeptide(L)'
;MSENLENSDAFYVKDLAKVFSLGMNVIPECLKRNAKNLLEVIDSACVDNPIVIIEWAVNPWPRRGRNRTKTDLINYITTNGGTDEFQLGMIFSFRTSRILGNCMGYMPLWSLHDRNNPNIRDVGHCYRINKVADRSAELEDYNVIFNV
;
A
#
# COMPACT_ATOMS: atom_id res chain seq x y z
N MET A 1 7.00 30.67 2.53
CA MET A 1 7.67 29.41 2.13
C MET A 1 6.75 28.19 2.18
N SER A 2 5.56 28.29 2.78
CA SER A 2 4.53 27.23 2.88
C SER A 2 3.63 27.09 1.63
N GLU A 3 3.30 28.18 0.95
CA GLU A 3 2.39 28.16 -0.23
C GLU A 3 2.93 27.35 -1.43
N ASN A 4 4.24 27.18 -1.55
CA ASN A 4 4.84 26.42 -2.65
C ASN A 4 4.82 24.90 -2.41
N LEU A 5 4.77 24.44 -1.15
CA LEU A 5 4.64 23.02 -0.83
C LEU A 5 3.19 22.55 -0.97
N GLU A 6 2.23 23.33 -0.47
CA GLU A 6 0.80 22.99 -0.56
C GLU A 6 0.32 22.90 -2.02
N ASN A 7 0.79 23.80 -2.88
CA ASN A 7 0.48 23.76 -4.31
C ASN A 7 1.11 22.56 -5.03
N SER A 8 2.29 22.11 -4.59
CA SER A 8 2.98 20.94 -5.16
C SER A 8 2.25 19.64 -4.80
N ASP A 9 1.80 19.50 -3.56
CA ASP A 9 1.10 18.29 -3.12
C ASP A 9 -0.27 18.15 -3.79
N ALA A 10 -1.02 19.25 -3.90
CA ALA A 10 -2.27 19.28 -4.64
C ALA A 10 -2.10 18.93 -6.13
N PHE A 11 -0.98 19.33 -6.73
CA PHE A 11 -0.63 18.97 -8.10
C PHE A 11 -0.44 17.45 -8.27
N TYR A 12 0.36 16.81 -7.41
CA TYR A 12 0.57 15.36 -7.49
C TYR A 12 -0.71 14.57 -7.24
N VAL A 13 -1.56 15.00 -6.28
CA VAL A 13 -2.86 14.35 -6.04
C VAL A 13 -3.76 14.45 -7.27
N LYS A 14 -3.76 15.60 -7.96
CA LYS A 14 -4.54 15.79 -9.19
C LYS A 14 -4.07 14.85 -10.30
N ASP A 15 -2.77 14.69 -10.46
CA ASP A 15 -2.22 13.78 -11.49
C ASP A 15 -2.44 12.31 -11.13
N LEU A 16 -2.30 11.93 -9.85
CA LEU A 16 -2.64 10.60 -9.37
C LEU A 16 -4.12 10.27 -9.62
N ALA A 17 -5.02 11.22 -9.38
CA ALA A 17 -6.44 11.07 -9.66
C ALA A 17 -6.72 10.84 -11.17
N LYS A 18 -6.00 11.54 -12.06
CA LYS A 18 -6.09 11.30 -13.51
C LYS A 18 -5.59 9.91 -13.89
N VAL A 19 -4.46 9.46 -13.34
CA VAL A 19 -3.92 8.12 -13.60
C VAL A 19 -4.93 7.03 -13.24
N PHE A 20 -5.67 7.21 -12.15
CA PHE A 20 -6.73 6.28 -11.73
C PHE A 20 -8.08 6.51 -12.41
N SER A 21 -8.24 7.58 -13.21
CA SER A 21 -9.53 8.02 -13.75
C SER A 21 -10.60 8.24 -12.65
N LEU A 22 -10.18 8.79 -11.51
CA LEU A 22 -11.03 9.06 -10.34
C LEU A 22 -11.09 10.56 -10.03
N GLY A 23 -12.08 10.96 -9.22
CA GLY A 23 -12.11 12.28 -8.60
C GLY A 23 -11.09 12.38 -7.45
N MET A 24 -10.48 13.55 -7.26
CA MET A 24 -9.51 13.78 -6.16
C MET A 24 -10.10 13.50 -4.77
N ASN A 25 -11.40 13.71 -4.59
CA ASN A 25 -12.13 13.42 -3.35
C ASN A 25 -12.30 11.92 -3.07
N VAL A 26 -12.17 11.07 -4.09
CA VAL A 26 -12.27 9.61 -3.98
C VAL A 26 -10.92 8.98 -3.62
N ILE A 27 -9.81 9.67 -3.89
CA ILE A 27 -8.48 9.16 -3.55
C ILE A 27 -8.32 9.09 -2.02
N PRO A 28 -7.91 7.93 -1.46
CA PRO A 28 -7.65 7.80 -0.03
C PRO A 28 -6.54 8.72 0.47
N GLU A 29 -6.64 9.20 1.71
CA GLU A 29 -5.67 10.15 2.29
C GLU A 29 -4.24 9.59 2.38
N CYS A 30 -4.06 8.30 2.62
CA CYS A 30 -2.73 7.68 2.59
C CYS A 30 -2.11 7.72 1.18
N LEU A 31 -2.92 7.59 0.13
CA LEU A 31 -2.45 7.72 -1.25
C LEU A 31 -2.13 9.18 -1.58
N LYS A 32 -2.96 10.12 -1.11
CA LYS A 32 -2.69 11.56 -1.29
C LYS A 32 -1.35 11.99 -0.68
N ARG A 33 -1.10 11.58 0.57
CA ARG A 33 0.16 11.87 1.28
C ARG A 33 1.41 11.28 0.59
N ASN A 34 1.22 10.27 -0.25
CA ASN A 34 2.31 9.60 -0.97
C ASN A 34 2.24 9.82 -2.49
N ALA A 35 1.43 10.77 -2.98
CA ALA A 35 1.06 10.86 -4.39
C ALA A 35 2.27 11.01 -5.31
N LYS A 36 3.26 11.84 -4.92
CA LYS A 36 4.50 12.00 -5.67
C LYS A 36 5.25 10.67 -5.84
N ASN A 37 5.50 9.97 -4.74
CA ASN A 37 6.24 8.70 -4.75
C ASN A 37 5.46 7.66 -5.55
N LEU A 38 4.14 7.61 -5.42
CA LEU A 38 3.29 6.67 -6.17
C LEU A 38 3.33 6.91 -7.67
N LEU A 39 3.28 8.17 -8.11
CA LEU A 39 3.42 8.50 -9.52
C LEU A 39 4.76 8.01 -10.07
N GLU A 40 5.85 8.16 -9.31
CA GLU A 40 7.18 7.68 -9.70
C GLU A 40 7.27 6.15 -9.78
N VAL A 41 6.67 5.42 -8.83
CA VAL A 41 6.60 3.95 -8.89
C VAL A 41 5.71 3.49 -10.06
N ILE A 42 4.56 4.12 -10.28
CA ILE A 42 3.65 3.76 -11.38
C ILE A 42 4.31 4.02 -12.73
N ASP A 43 5.01 5.15 -12.90
CA ASP A 43 5.69 5.49 -14.15
C ASP A 43 6.79 4.47 -14.49
N SER A 44 7.58 4.08 -13.48
CA SER A 44 8.67 3.10 -13.64
C SER A 44 8.21 1.63 -13.72
N ALA A 45 7.02 1.29 -13.21
CA ALA A 45 6.51 -0.07 -13.25
C ALA A 45 6.18 -0.52 -14.68
N CYS A 46 6.48 -1.78 -15.00
CA CYS A 46 5.94 -2.42 -16.20
C CYS A 46 4.41 -2.59 -16.07
N VAL A 47 3.71 -2.64 -17.21
CA VAL A 47 2.32 -3.09 -17.26
C VAL A 47 2.22 -4.47 -16.59
N ASP A 48 1.12 -4.74 -15.88
CA ASP A 48 0.84 -5.95 -15.10
C ASP A 48 1.68 -6.20 -13.83
N ASN A 49 2.71 -5.38 -13.57
CA ASN A 49 3.43 -5.41 -12.29
C ASN A 49 2.58 -4.70 -11.23
N PRO A 50 2.03 -5.42 -10.24
CA PRO A 50 1.17 -4.78 -9.28
C PRO A 50 2.00 -4.04 -8.23
N ILE A 51 1.44 -2.96 -7.73
CA ILE A 51 1.97 -2.17 -6.63
C ILE A 51 0.98 -2.28 -5.47
N VAL A 52 1.49 -2.42 -4.25
CA VAL A 52 0.70 -2.46 -3.03
C VAL A 52 1.10 -1.30 -2.13
N ILE A 53 0.10 -0.65 -1.55
CA ILE A 53 0.28 0.36 -0.52
C ILE A 53 -0.34 -0.14 0.77
N ILE A 54 0.41 -0.07 1.85
CA ILE A 54 -0.08 -0.41 3.18
C ILE A 54 -0.13 0.85 4.04
N GLU A 55 -1.35 1.23 4.41
CA GLU A 55 -1.60 2.18 5.50
C GLU A 55 -1.58 1.42 6.82
N TRP A 56 -0.43 1.44 7.49
CA TRP A 56 -0.27 0.81 8.80
C TRP A 56 -1.16 1.49 9.84
N ALA A 57 -1.82 0.69 10.68
CA ALA A 57 -2.54 1.22 11.82
C ALA A 57 -1.54 1.83 12.82
N VAL A 58 -1.98 2.88 13.53
CA VAL A 58 -1.11 3.69 14.41
C VAL A 58 -0.53 2.87 15.57
N ASN A 59 -1.37 2.07 16.25
CA ASN A 59 -0.96 1.32 17.45
C ASN A 59 -1.44 -0.16 17.52
N PRO A 60 -1.33 -0.99 16.46
CA PRO A 60 -1.57 -2.43 16.56
C PRO A 60 -0.32 -3.19 17.07
N TRP A 61 0.77 -2.47 17.37
CA TRP A 61 2.10 -3.01 17.63
C TRP A 61 2.58 -2.75 19.07
N PRO A 62 3.36 -3.66 19.66
CA PRO A 62 3.55 -5.04 19.23
C PRO A 62 2.22 -5.80 19.34
N ARG A 63 2.04 -6.85 18.51
CA ARG A 63 0.89 -7.74 18.67
C ARG A 63 0.98 -8.41 20.04
N ARG A 64 0.05 -8.11 20.95
CA ARG A 64 0.02 -8.70 22.30
C ARG A 64 0.13 -10.22 22.21
N GLY A 65 1.05 -10.81 22.98
CA GLY A 65 1.28 -12.26 23.03
C GLY A 65 2.13 -12.84 21.89
N ARG A 66 2.55 -12.04 20.90
CA ARG A 66 3.40 -12.54 19.79
C ARG A 66 4.70 -11.73 19.58
N ASN A 67 4.85 -10.56 20.22
CA ASN A 67 6.02 -9.67 20.12
C ASN A 67 6.43 -9.32 18.67
N ARG A 68 5.47 -9.34 17.74
CA ARG A 68 5.68 -9.01 16.33
C ARG A 68 5.45 -7.52 16.08
N THR A 69 6.26 -6.97 15.19
CA THR A 69 6.37 -5.55 14.87
C THR A 69 5.99 -5.29 13.42
N LYS A 70 5.82 -4.01 13.06
CA LYS A 70 5.70 -3.58 11.65
C LYS A 70 6.88 -4.07 10.81
N THR A 71 8.10 -4.02 11.36
CA THR A 71 9.33 -4.45 10.67
C THR A 71 9.29 -5.93 10.31
N ASP A 72 8.71 -6.79 11.15
CA ASP A 72 8.55 -8.22 10.82
C ASP A 72 7.69 -8.41 9.56
N LEU A 73 6.65 -7.59 9.35
CA LEU A 73 5.83 -7.64 8.15
C LEU A 73 6.53 -7.08 6.92
N ILE A 74 7.23 -5.97 7.06
CA ILE A 74 8.03 -5.41 5.95
C ILE A 74 9.04 -6.46 5.49
N ASN A 75 9.76 -7.08 6.42
CA ASN A 75 10.72 -8.15 6.13
C ASN A 75 10.06 -9.37 5.48
N TYR A 76 8.87 -9.75 5.95
CA TYR A 76 8.10 -10.82 5.30
C TYR A 76 7.79 -10.47 3.85
N ILE A 77 7.27 -9.27 3.58
CA ILE A 77 6.90 -8.84 2.22
C ILE A 77 8.13 -8.81 1.31
N THR A 78 9.25 -8.26 1.78
CA THR A 78 10.47 -8.14 0.97
C THR A 78 11.15 -9.48 0.71
N THR A 79 11.10 -10.41 1.68
CA THR A 79 11.58 -11.79 1.51
C THR A 79 10.72 -12.57 0.51
N ASN A 80 9.44 -12.23 0.37
CA ASN A 80 8.48 -12.91 -0.51
C ASN A 80 8.26 -12.16 -1.84
N GLY A 81 9.26 -11.40 -2.29
CA GLY A 81 9.35 -10.87 -3.65
C GLY A 81 8.75 -9.48 -3.85
N GLY A 82 8.37 -8.79 -2.77
CA GLY A 82 8.07 -7.36 -2.81
C GLY A 82 9.34 -6.52 -2.79
N THR A 83 9.40 -5.46 -3.58
CA THR A 83 10.44 -4.43 -3.47
C THR A 83 9.91 -3.30 -2.60
N ASP A 84 10.58 -2.95 -1.50
CA ASP A 84 10.20 -1.78 -0.68
C ASP A 84 10.65 -0.50 -1.36
N GLU A 85 9.72 0.15 -2.06
CA GLU A 85 9.98 1.34 -2.85
C GLU A 85 10.33 2.51 -1.94
N PHE A 86 11.47 3.14 -2.22
CA PHE A 86 12.06 4.21 -1.41
C PHE A 86 12.35 3.85 0.07
N GLN A 87 12.36 2.56 0.43
CA GLN A 87 12.59 2.07 1.80
C GLN A 87 11.62 2.68 2.83
N LEU A 88 10.38 2.96 2.42
CA LEU A 88 9.36 3.56 3.27
C LEU A 88 8.63 2.52 4.13
N GLY A 89 8.74 1.24 3.77
CA GLY A 89 7.99 0.15 4.36
C GLY A 89 6.50 0.29 4.14
N MET A 90 6.08 0.95 3.06
CA MET A 90 4.67 1.28 2.77
C MET A 90 4.26 0.99 1.34
N ILE A 91 5.15 1.22 0.38
CA ILE A 91 4.88 1.06 -1.05
C ILE A 91 5.72 -0.12 -1.52
N PHE A 92 5.07 -1.14 -2.06
CA PHE A 92 5.73 -2.36 -2.48
C PHE A 92 5.39 -2.68 -3.93
N SER A 93 6.40 -2.77 -4.80
CA SER A 93 6.20 -3.28 -6.16
C SER A 93 6.46 -4.78 -6.23
N PHE A 94 5.77 -5.47 -7.13
CA PHE A 94 5.98 -6.89 -7.40
C PHE A 94 6.18 -7.11 -8.89
N ARG A 95 7.08 -8.04 -9.24
CA ARG A 95 7.37 -8.35 -10.65
C ARG A 95 6.24 -9.03 -11.40
N THR A 96 5.30 -9.67 -10.70
CA THR A 96 4.12 -10.30 -11.31
C THR A 96 2.98 -10.39 -10.30
N SER A 97 1.75 -10.45 -10.80
CA SER A 97 0.56 -10.74 -9.98
C SER A 97 0.63 -12.09 -9.25
N ARG A 98 1.35 -13.08 -9.80
CA ARG A 98 1.55 -14.38 -9.13
C ARG A 98 2.40 -14.25 -7.86
N ILE A 99 3.48 -13.48 -7.91
CA ILE A 99 4.35 -13.26 -6.74
C ILE A 99 3.57 -12.49 -5.67
N LEU A 100 2.83 -11.45 -6.06
CA LEU A 100 1.94 -10.74 -5.15
C LEU A 100 0.93 -11.68 -4.49
N GLY A 101 0.23 -12.51 -5.29
CA GLY A 101 -0.76 -13.46 -4.78
C GLY A 101 -0.16 -14.46 -3.79
N ASN A 102 1.04 -14.97 -4.05
CA ASN A 102 1.73 -15.85 -3.12
C ASN A 102 2.13 -15.11 -1.83
N CYS A 103 2.69 -13.91 -1.93
CA CYS A 103 3.07 -13.13 -0.75
C CYS A 103 1.86 -12.82 0.13
N MET A 104 0.79 -12.28 -0.46
CA MET A 104 -0.37 -11.80 0.28
C MET A 104 -1.31 -12.92 0.72
N GLY A 105 -1.39 -14.02 -0.04
CA GLY A 105 -2.21 -15.18 0.29
C GLY A 105 -1.67 -16.02 1.45
N TYR A 106 -0.39 -15.88 1.79
CA TYR A 106 0.26 -16.61 2.89
C TYR A 106 0.76 -15.69 4.01
N MET A 107 0.16 -14.50 4.14
CA MET A 107 0.51 -13.56 5.20
C MET A 107 0.46 -14.23 6.57
N PRO A 108 1.40 -13.90 7.48
CA PRO A 108 1.45 -14.57 8.77
C PRO A 108 0.14 -14.41 9.55
N LEU A 109 -0.37 -15.49 10.15
CA LEU A 109 -1.64 -15.49 10.89
C LEU A 109 -1.73 -14.44 12.01
N TRP A 110 -0.60 -13.90 12.49
CA TRP A 110 -0.58 -12.84 13.50
C TRP A 110 -0.86 -11.44 12.95
N SER A 111 -0.77 -11.28 11.64
CA SER A 111 -1.05 -10.03 10.94
C SER A 111 -2.52 -9.84 10.60
N LEU A 112 -3.28 -10.93 10.60
CA LEU A 112 -4.71 -10.94 10.33
C LEU A 112 -5.51 -10.41 11.53
N HIS A 113 -6.74 -9.97 11.26
CA HIS A 113 -7.75 -9.60 12.23
C HIS A 113 -7.98 -10.75 13.21
N ASP A 114 -7.99 -10.47 14.51
CA ASP A 114 -8.43 -11.47 15.49
C ASP A 114 -9.94 -11.33 15.70
N ARG A 115 -10.72 -12.08 14.92
CA ARG A 115 -12.19 -12.09 15.01
C ARG A 115 -12.71 -12.47 16.40
N ASN A 116 -11.90 -13.16 17.21
CA ASN A 116 -12.29 -13.57 18.56
C ASN A 116 -11.95 -12.52 19.62
N ASN A 117 -11.18 -11.48 19.26
CA ASN A 117 -10.80 -10.41 20.17
C ASN A 117 -11.04 -9.04 19.54
N PRO A 118 -12.21 -8.41 19.79
CA PRO A 118 -12.57 -7.12 19.19
C PRO A 118 -11.63 -5.97 19.58
N ASN A 119 -10.75 -6.17 20.58
CA ASN A 119 -9.76 -5.18 20.99
C ASN A 119 -8.48 -5.22 20.13
N ILE A 120 -8.33 -6.20 19.25
CA ILE A 120 -7.17 -6.36 18.37
C ILE A 120 -7.55 -5.83 16.98
N ARG A 121 -7.11 -4.60 16.68
CA ARG A 121 -7.30 -3.97 15.36
C ARG A 121 -6.44 -4.65 14.29
N ASP A 122 -6.80 -4.46 13.03
CA ASP A 122 -5.95 -4.85 11.90
C ASP A 122 -4.60 -4.15 11.97
N VAL A 123 -3.59 -4.80 11.41
CA VAL A 123 -2.23 -4.23 11.36
C VAL A 123 -2.14 -3.04 10.41
N GLY A 124 -3.08 -2.94 9.47
CA GLY A 124 -3.19 -1.86 8.51
C GLY A 124 -4.30 -2.12 7.51
N HIS A 125 -4.42 -1.21 6.56
CA HIS A 125 -5.31 -1.30 5.41
C HIS A 125 -4.46 -1.31 4.13
N CYS A 126 -4.88 -2.07 3.13
CA CYS A 126 -4.09 -2.37 1.96
C CYS A 126 -4.82 -1.89 0.70
N TYR A 127 -4.10 -1.21 -0.20
CA TYR A 127 -4.57 -0.87 -1.53
C TYR A 127 -3.69 -1.56 -2.56
N ARG A 128 -4.30 -1.98 -3.67
CA ARG A 128 -3.59 -2.53 -4.82
C ARG A 128 -3.74 -1.60 -6.00
N ILE A 129 -2.64 -1.39 -6.72
CA ILE A 129 -2.58 -0.63 -7.95
C ILE A 129 -2.10 -1.57 -9.06
N ASN A 130 -2.86 -1.63 -10.16
CA ASN A 130 -2.47 -2.36 -11.37
C ASN A 130 -2.29 -1.37 -12.52
N LYS A 131 -1.08 -1.25 -13.06
CA LYS A 131 -0.82 -0.41 -14.24
C LYS A 131 -1.43 -1.07 -15.47
N VAL A 132 -2.33 -0.35 -16.14
CA VAL A 132 -3.03 -0.79 -17.35
C VAL A 132 -2.30 -0.30 -18.61
N ALA A 133 -1.74 0.91 -18.56
CA ALA A 133 -0.91 1.49 -19.61
C ALA A 133 0.01 2.58 -19.02
N ASP A 134 0.87 3.18 -19.84
CA ASP A 134 1.87 4.17 -19.42
C ASP A 134 1.33 5.31 -18.53
N ARG A 135 0.05 5.70 -18.71
CA ARG A 135 -0.58 6.78 -17.94
C ARG A 135 -1.91 6.40 -17.31
N SER A 136 -2.19 5.11 -17.18
CA SER A 136 -3.45 4.63 -16.59
C SER A 136 -3.21 3.44 -15.69
N ALA A 137 -3.80 3.48 -14.51
CA ALA A 137 -3.77 2.38 -13.56
C ALA A 137 -5.14 2.23 -12.89
N GLU A 138 -5.42 1.03 -12.40
CA GLU A 138 -6.59 0.74 -11.60
C GLU A 138 -6.20 0.73 -10.13
N LEU A 139 -7.03 1.37 -9.29
CA LEU A 139 -6.92 1.35 -7.84
C LEU A 139 -8.01 0.46 -7.27
N GLU A 140 -7.61 -0.52 -6.46
CA GLU A 140 -8.48 -1.47 -5.78
C GLU A 140 -8.28 -1.37 -4.26
N ASP A 141 -9.39 -1.34 -3.51
CA ASP A 141 -9.36 -1.60 -2.07
C ASP A 141 -9.04 -3.10 -1.85
N TYR A 142 -7.88 -3.36 -1.26
CA TYR A 142 -7.37 -4.71 -1.02
C TYR A 142 -7.55 -5.13 0.45
N ASN A 143 -8.71 -4.80 1.03
CA ASN A 143 -9.06 -5.02 2.43
C ASN A 143 -8.95 -6.47 2.93
N VAL A 144 -9.04 -7.47 2.04
CA VAL A 144 -8.95 -8.89 2.40
C VAL A 144 -7.55 -9.37 2.78
N ILE A 145 -6.53 -8.50 2.83
CA ILE A 145 -5.18 -8.95 3.24
C ILE A 145 -5.02 -9.06 4.75
N PHE A 146 -5.60 -8.11 5.49
CA PHE A 146 -5.49 -8.09 6.95
C PHE A 146 -6.82 -8.39 7.64
N ASN A 147 -7.95 -8.31 6.93
CA ASN A 147 -9.29 -8.45 7.51
C ASN A 147 -9.95 -9.82 7.15
N VAL A 148 -9.19 -10.92 7.29
CA VAL A 148 -9.67 -12.30 7.00
C VAL A 148 -10.11 -13.04 8.24
#